data_AF-A0A7H0VCZ2-F1
#
_entry.id   AF-A0A7H0VCZ2-F1
#
_cell.length_a   1.000
_cell.length_b   1.000
_cell.length_c   1.000
_cell.angle_alpha   90.00
_cell.angle_beta   90.00
_cell.angle_gamma   90.00
#
_symmetry.space_group_name_H-M   'P 1'
#
loop_
_entity.id
_entity.type
_entity.pdbx_description
1 polymer ?
#
loop_
_entity_poly.entity_id
_entity_poly.type
_entity_poly.pdbx_seq_one_letter_code
_entity_poly.pdbx_strand_id
1 'polypeptide(L)'
;MKYGKEIRVHCKHCAKDQMKHVNDIRAEVNNTMVIIAFGLSAILTFFLWSRYGAISTVSAAIPFVAFTQQSKRVNSFNKIMARR
;
A
#
# COMPACT_ATOMS: atom_id res chain seq x y z
N MET A 1 7.48 -16.13 -15.23
CA MET A 1 6.78 -14.98 -15.83
C MET A 1 7.59 -14.52 -17.05
N LYS A 2 7.01 -14.47 -18.25
CA LYS A 2 7.72 -14.29 -19.54
C LYS A 2 7.75 -12.84 -20.08
N TYR A 3 7.22 -11.87 -19.33
CA TYR A 3 7.23 -10.45 -19.69
C TYR A 3 7.58 -9.61 -18.45
N GLY A 4 8.47 -8.62 -18.59
CA GLY A 4 8.76 -7.61 -17.54
C GLY A 4 9.97 -7.90 -16.64
N LYS A 5 11.15 -8.14 -17.22
CA LYS A 5 12.40 -8.24 -16.44
C LYS A 5 12.88 -6.89 -15.91
N GLU A 6 12.58 -5.81 -16.61
CA GLU A 6 13.03 -4.46 -16.28
C GLU A 6 11.82 -3.54 -16.16
N ILE A 7 11.83 -2.67 -15.16
CA ILE A 7 10.84 -1.61 -15.01
C ILE A 7 11.52 -0.25 -14.89
N ARG A 8 10.84 0.77 -15.42
CA ARG A 8 11.28 2.16 -15.28
C ARG A 8 11.00 2.59 -13.86
N VAL A 9 12.05 2.89 -13.11
CA VAL A 9 11.95 3.46 -11.76
C VAL A 9 12.47 4.89 -11.76
N HIS A 10 11.69 5.78 -11.16
CA HIS A 10 12.13 7.14 -10.92
C HIS A 10 12.99 7.17 -9.66
N CYS A 11 14.28 7.48 -9.81
CA CYS A 11 15.18 7.57 -8.67
C CYS A 11 15.00 8.91 -7.96
N LYS A 12 14.47 8.92 -6.73
CA LYS A 12 14.31 10.14 -5.93
C LYS A 12 15.65 10.84 -5.60
N HIS A 13 16.74 10.08 -5.51
CA HIS A 13 18.06 10.64 -5.20
C HIS A 13 18.75 11.23 -6.45
N CYS A 14 18.66 10.55 -7.58
CA CYS A 14 19.32 10.98 -8.82
C CYS A 14 18.42 11.81 -9.75
N ALA A 15 17.14 11.99 -9.39
CA ALA A 15 16.10 12.69 -10.17
C ALA A 15 16.02 12.27 -11.66
N LYS A 16 16.35 11.01 -11.94
CA LYS A 16 16.37 10.44 -13.30
C LYS A 16 15.63 9.11 -13.32
N ASP A 17 14.99 8.85 -14.44
CA ASP A 17 14.37 7.55 -14.72
C ASP A 17 15.46 6.55 -15.09
N GLN A 18 15.50 5.42 -14.40
CA GLN A 18 16.42 4.33 -14.68
C GLN A 18 15.64 3.06 -14.98
N MET A 19 16.10 2.28 -15.96
CA MET A 19 15.65 0.91 -16.15
C MET A 19 16.36 0.06 -15.10
N LYS A 20 15.59 -0.52 -14.18
CA LYS A 20 16.12 -1.45 -13.18
C LYS A 20 15.44 -2.79 -13.30
N HIS A 21 16.21 -3.83 -13.06
CA HIS A 21 15.68 -5.17 -13.01
C HIS A 21 14.69 -5.28 -11.85
N VAL A 22 13.59 -6.01 -12.03
CA VAL A 22 12.51 -6.13 -11.02
C VAL A 22 13.03 -6.70 -9.69
N ASN A 23 14.17 -7.41 -9.69
CA ASN A 23 14.82 -7.90 -8.49
C ASN A 23 15.70 -6.89 -7.72
N ASP A 24 16.06 -5.76 -8.34
CA ASP A 24 16.93 -4.75 -7.72
C ASP A 24 16.14 -3.67 -6.97
N ILE A 25 14.82 -3.81 -6.93
CA ILE A 25 13.89 -2.81 -6.40
C ILE A 25 13.09 -3.43 -5.26
N ARG A 26 12.96 -2.74 -4.13
CA ARG A 26 12.11 -3.20 -3.03
C ARG A 26 10.80 -2.45 -3.07
N ALA A 27 9.69 -3.18 -2.99
CA ALA A 27 8.40 -2.57 -2.75
C ALA A 27 8.30 -2.21 -1.26
N GLU A 28 7.78 -1.01 -0.98
CA GLU A 28 7.51 -0.52 0.37
C GLU A 28 6.08 0.00 0.45
N VAL A 29 5.46 -0.16 1.61
CA VAL A 29 4.14 0.42 1.85
C VAL A 29 4.32 1.91 2.10
N ASN A 30 3.52 2.74 1.42
CA ASN A 30 3.56 4.18 1.63
C ASN A 30 2.81 4.56 2.92
N ASN A 31 3.55 4.67 4.03
CA ASN A 31 3.00 4.99 5.35
C ASN A 31 2.20 6.30 5.37
N THR A 32 2.58 7.30 4.55
CA THR A 32 1.85 8.57 4.46
C THR A 32 0.41 8.36 3.96
N MET A 33 0.24 7.54 2.92
CA MET A 33 -1.10 7.21 2.41
C MET A 33 -1.91 6.40 3.43
N VAL A 34 -1.27 5.51 4.18
CA VAL A 34 -1.93 4.74 5.24
C VAL A 34 -2.45 5.66 6.33
N ILE A 35 -1.64 6.61 6.80
CA ILE A 35 -2.04 7.58 7.83
C ILE A 35 -3.21 8.44 7.34
N ILE A 36 -3.17 8.93 6.11
CA ILE A 36 -4.26 9.72 5.51
C ILE A 36 -5.54 8.89 5.44
N ALA A 37 -5.46 7.64 4.97
CA ALA A 37 -6.62 6.75 4.86
C ALA A 37 -7.25 6.44 6.22
N PHE A 38 -6.44 6.18 7.25
CA PHE A 38 -6.92 5.98 8.61
C PHE A 38 -7.54 7.26 9.19
N GLY A 39 -6.94 8.42 8.97
CA GLY A 39 -7.48 9.71 9.40
C GLY A 39 -8.85 10.01 8.79
N LEU A 40 -8.98 9.83 7.47
CA LEU A 40 -10.26 10.00 6.76
C LEU A 40 -11.32 9.02 7.23
N SER A 41 -10.96 7.74 7.45
CA SER A 41 -11.87 6.73 7.98
C SER A 41 -12.36 7.06 9.40
N ALA A 42 -11.49 7.59 10.26
CA ALA A 42 -11.88 8.01 11.60
C ALA A 42 -12.89 9.17 11.57
N ILE A 43 -12.64 10.18 10.72
CA ILE A 43 -13.56 11.30 10.51
C ILE A 43 -14.91 10.79 9.99
N LEU A 44 -14.90 9.90 8.99
CA LEU A 44 -16.11 9.30 8.43
C LEU A 44 -16.88 8.52 9.50
N THR A 45 -16.18 7.69 10.28
CA THR A 45 -16.77 6.89 11.37
C THR A 45 -17.43 7.81 12.40
N PHE A 46 -16.78 8.92 12.77
CA PHE A 46 -17.34 9.91 13.71
C PHE A 46 -18.67 10.49 13.20
N PHE A 47 -18.75 10.87 11.93
CA PHE A 47 -20.00 11.35 11.33
C PHE A 47 -21.08 10.26 11.26
N LEU A 48 -20.72 9.02 10.90
CA LEU A 48 -21.69 7.92 10.85
C LEU A 48 -22.14 7.46 12.24
N TRP A 49 -21.33 7.64 13.28
CA TRP A 49 -21.64 7.23 14.64
C TRP A 49 -22.93 7.88 15.14
N SER A 50 -23.15 9.15 14.81
CA SER A 50 -24.35 9.88 15.23
C SER A 50 -25.66 9.29 14.71
N ARG A 51 -25.65 8.59 13.56
CA ARG A 51 -26.87 8.08 12.91
C ARG A 51 -27.03 6.56 13.00
N TYR A 52 -25.91 5.83 12.95
CA TYR A 52 -25.86 4.38 12.85
C TYR A 52 -25.24 3.72 14.09
N GLY A 53 -24.74 4.50 15.05
CA GLY A 53 -24.14 3.99 16.29
C GLY A 53 -23.00 3.01 16.02
N ALA A 54 -23.01 1.87 16.69
CA ALA A 54 -21.97 0.85 16.61
C ALA A 54 -21.77 0.26 15.20
N ILE A 55 -22.75 0.37 14.29
CA ILE A 55 -22.61 -0.13 12.90
C ILE A 55 -21.54 0.67 12.13
N SER A 56 -21.30 1.93 12.50
CA SER A 56 -20.25 2.75 11.91
C SER A 56 -18.84 2.18 12.08
N THR A 57 -18.61 1.30 13.07
CA THR A 57 -17.32 0.64 13.31
C THR A 57 -16.86 -0.22 12.13
N VAL A 58 -17.78 -0.71 11.30
CA VAL A 58 -17.44 -1.45 10.07
C VAL A 58 -16.63 -0.57 9.11
N SER A 59 -16.90 0.73 9.06
CA SER A 59 -16.16 1.67 8.22
C SER A 59 -14.70 1.89 8.69
N ALA A 60 -14.43 1.68 9.98
CA ALA A 60 -13.08 1.69 10.54
C ALA A 60 -12.29 0.40 10.22
N ALA A 61 -12.98 -0.71 9.90
CA ALA A 61 -12.32 -1.96 9.49
C ALA A 61 -11.79 -1.92 8.05
N ILE A 62 -12.38 -1.09 7.18
CA ILE A 62 -12.00 -0.94 5.77
C ILE A 62 -10.50 -0.59 5.59
N PRO A 63 -9.96 0.49 6.19
CA PRO A 63 -8.56 0.84 6.03
C PRO A 63 -7.62 -0.24 6.59
N PHE A 64 -8.03 -0.95 7.64
CA PHE A 64 -7.26 -2.05 8.21
C PHE A 64 -7.13 -3.21 7.22
N VAL A 65 -8.24 -3.66 6.63
CA VAL A 65 -8.22 -4.73 5.61
C VAL A 65 -7.39 -4.29 4.40
N ALA A 66 -7.57 -3.06 3.92
CA ALA A 66 -6.79 -2.53 2.80
C ALA A 66 -5.28 -2.51 3.11
N PHE A 67 -4.89 -2.07 4.31
CA PHE A 67 -3.50 -2.06 4.76
C PHE A 67 -2.89 -3.47 4.80
N THR A 68 -3.62 -4.46 5.33
CA THR A 68 -3.13 -5.85 5.34
C THR A 68 -2.97 -6.41 3.94
N GLN A 69 -3.88 -6.08 3.02
CA GLN A 69 -3.81 -6.54 1.64
C GLN A 69 -2.63 -5.91 0.89
N GLN A 70 -2.38 -4.61 1.08
CA GLN A 70 -1.21 -3.92 0.52
C GLN A 70 0.09 -4.52 1.07
N SER A 71 0.17 -4.73 2.39
CA SER A 71 1.33 -5.33 3.05
C SER A 71 1.62 -6.74 2.52
N LYS A 72 0.58 -7.56 2.31
CA LYS A 72 0.71 -8.90 1.69
C LYS A 72 1.23 -8.83 0.26
N ARG A 73 0.76 -7.88 -0.56
CA ARG A 73 1.23 -7.70 -1.94
C ARG A 73 2.68 -7.25 -2.00
N VAL A 74 3.08 -6.30 -1.16
CA VAL A 74 4.47 -5.84 -1.01
C VAL A 74 5.37 -7.00 -0.58
N ASN A 75 4.97 -7.77 0.42
CA ASN A 75 5.74 -8.93 0.88
C ASN A 75 5.82 -10.03 -0.19
N SER A 76 4.73 -10.30 -0.91
CA SER A 76 4.71 -11.27 -2.01
C SER A 76 5.68 -10.87 -3.13
N PHE A 77 5.66 -9.59 -3.53
CA PHE A 77 6.61 -9.04 -4.50
C PHE A 77 8.05 -9.21 -4.02
N ASN A 78 8.32 -8.89 -2.75
CA ASN A 78 9.65 -9.03 -2.16
C ASN A 78 10.11 -10.49 -2.00
N LYS A 79 9.20 -11.44 -1.77
CA LYS A 79 9.51 -12.87 -1.69
C LYS A 79 9.80 -13.50 -3.06
N ILE A 80 9.10 -13.07 -4.11
CA ILE A 80 9.37 -13.55 -5.48
C ILE A 80 10.79 -13.21 -5.90
N MET A 81 11.35 -12.07 -5.44
CA MET A 81 12.77 -11.75 -5.67
C MET A 81 13.74 -12.72 -4.99
N ALA A 82 13.40 -13.24 -3.80
CA ALA A 82 14.29 -14.10 -3.01
C ALA A 82 14.35 -15.54 -3.52
N ARG A 83 13.36 -16.00 -4.31
CA ARG A 83 13.33 -17.34 -4.90
C ARG A 83 14.01 -17.31 -6.27
N ARG A 84 15.33 -17.13 -6.27
CA ARG A 84 16.19 -17.35 -7.44
C ARG A 84 16.68 -18.79 -7.44
#